data_AF-A0A4R0RUA7-F1
#
_entry.id   AF-A0A4R0RUA7-F1
#
_cell.length_a   1.000
_cell.length_b   1.000
_cell.length_c   1.000
_cell.angle_alpha   90.00
_cell.angle_beta   90.00
_cell.angle_gamma   90.00
#
_symmetry.space_group_name_H-M   'P 1'
#
loop_
_entity.id
_entity.type
_entity.pdbx_description
1 polymer ?
#
loop_
_entity_poly.entity_id
_entity_poly.type
_entity_poly.pdbx_seq_one_letter_code
_entity_poly.pdbx_strand_id
1 'polypeptide(L)'
;MAGGDDLPDELIEQILVSAWIADDLADSDRWTMVYKSISCLCRRWRSIMLAVKLSNVIIHTPDDILWYTNTSPDLSHISSEQASPLEKASFSPMFSRTHIRTMLTYVRLISVVPDCRSLEVHIGTYRNKALTHKIHTLTDVPAFPSLYHVSLHWPRLLRKLSVPHLDTLDGTAVTTVRKLSLHYPAENDVREFVYCLPILSRVYPGVTTLYLRGPVALTNIAGYFPKLQTIILDTPPLDVANSIEAEMGSVEPSQPPSPSVLWTITAAMKTRKFRALRRIVHLGGAQEPGGWTRVTQACRAYGVTLEFKATY
;
A
#
# COMPACT_ATOMS: atom_id res chain seq x y z
N MET A 1 46.42 12.71 10.77
CA MET A 1 45.41 11.76 10.28
C MET A 1 44.09 12.50 10.34
N ALA A 2 43.58 12.97 9.20
CA ALA A 2 42.27 13.61 9.16
C ALA A 2 41.24 12.52 9.47
N GLY A 3 40.48 12.67 10.56
CA GLY A 3 39.32 11.82 10.81
C GLY A 3 38.39 11.98 9.62
N GLY A 4 38.20 10.91 8.85
CA GLY A 4 37.29 10.94 7.71
C GLY A 4 35.90 11.27 8.22
N ASP A 5 35.29 12.30 7.63
CA ASP A 5 33.88 12.65 7.85
C ASP A 5 33.00 11.53 7.29
N ASP A 6 32.89 10.45 8.06
CA ASP A 6 31.96 9.36 7.77
C ASP A 6 30.52 9.90 7.92
N LEU A 7 29.67 9.63 6.93
CA LEU A 7 28.25 10.01 6.98
C LEU A 7 27.59 9.40 8.23
N PRO A 8 26.68 10.10 8.94
CA PRO A 8 25.91 9.54 10.05
C PRO A 8 25.04 8.34 9.63
N ASP A 9 24.80 7.39 10.54
CA ASP A 9 24.00 6.18 10.25
C ASP A 9 22.57 6.54 9.84
N GLU A 10 22.00 7.56 10.46
CA GLU A 10 20.65 8.03 10.20
C GLU A 10 20.50 8.57 8.78
N LEU A 11 21.55 9.24 8.27
CA LEU A 11 21.56 9.76 6.90
C LEU A 11 21.71 8.61 5.89
N ILE A 12 22.55 7.62 6.19
CA ILE A 12 22.68 6.42 5.35
C ILE A 12 21.33 5.67 5.32
N GLU A 13 20.69 5.46 6.47
CA GLU A 13 19.39 4.81 6.55
C GLU A 13 18.34 5.54 5.69
N GLN A 14 18.26 6.87 5.79
CA GLN A 14 17.33 7.66 4.98
C GLN A 14 17.56 7.49 3.47
N ILE A 15 18.81 7.56 3.03
CA ILE A 15 19.18 7.33 1.62
C ILE A 15 18.75 5.92 1.18
N LEU A 16 19.02 4.92 2.01
CA LEU A 16 18.70 3.52 1.70
C LEU A 16 17.19 3.26 1.70
N VAL A 17 16.43 3.85 2.62
CA VAL A 17 14.96 3.77 2.64
C VAL A 17 14.41 4.38 1.36
N SER A 18 14.84 5.60 1.00
CA SER A 18 14.41 6.28 -0.22
C SER A 18 14.73 5.47 -1.48
N ALA A 19 15.92 4.90 -1.57
CA ALA A 19 16.31 4.05 -2.69
C ALA A 19 15.53 2.72 -2.74
N TRP A 20 15.20 2.14 -1.57
CA TRP A 20 14.51 0.85 -1.49
C TRP A 20 13.03 0.93 -1.88
N ILE A 21 12.34 2.00 -1.45
CA ILE A 21 10.91 2.22 -1.68
C ILE A 21 10.62 2.99 -2.98
N ALA A 22 11.64 3.27 -3.80
CA ALA A 22 11.46 4.00 -5.04
C ALA A 22 10.56 3.21 -6.02
N ASP A 23 9.48 3.86 -6.48
CA ASP A 23 8.45 3.30 -7.36
C ASP A 23 8.96 2.97 -8.78
N ASP A 24 10.10 3.54 -9.20
CA ASP A 24 10.64 3.50 -10.55
C ASP A 24 11.57 2.31 -10.83
N LEU A 25 11.93 1.55 -9.79
CA LEU A 25 12.79 0.37 -9.93
C LEU A 25 11.99 -0.83 -10.45
N ALA A 26 12.50 -1.48 -11.50
CA ALA A 26 12.01 -2.79 -11.88
C ALA A 26 12.24 -3.81 -10.73
N ASP A 27 11.33 -4.77 -10.58
CA ASP A 27 11.34 -5.75 -9.47
C ASP A 27 12.69 -6.48 -9.35
N SER A 28 13.33 -6.81 -10.47
CA SER A 28 14.65 -7.45 -10.51
C SER A 28 15.78 -6.54 -10.02
N ASP A 29 15.64 -5.24 -10.25
CA ASP A 29 16.68 -4.25 -10.03
C ASP A 29 16.74 -3.85 -8.56
N ARG A 30 15.61 -3.90 -7.85
CA ARG A 30 15.60 -3.68 -6.39
C ARG A 30 16.54 -4.65 -5.67
N TRP A 31 16.46 -5.95 -5.96
CA TRP A 31 17.32 -6.93 -5.30
C TRP A 31 18.76 -6.89 -5.81
N THR A 32 18.95 -6.72 -7.13
CA THR A 32 20.28 -6.81 -7.74
C THR A 32 21.03 -5.49 -7.70
N MET A 33 20.42 -4.39 -8.10
CA MET A 33 21.05 -3.08 -8.12
C MET A 33 21.09 -2.45 -6.73
N VAL A 34 19.99 -2.43 -5.97
CA VAL A 34 19.99 -1.78 -4.65
C VAL A 34 20.62 -2.71 -3.61
N TYR A 35 20.00 -3.85 -3.31
CA TYR A 35 20.46 -4.67 -2.19
C TYR A 35 21.86 -5.26 -2.39
N LYS A 36 22.14 -5.95 -3.53
CA LYS A 36 23.46 -6.57 -3.72
C LYS A 36 24.58 -5.54 -3.86
N SER A 37 24.41 -4.49 -4.66
CA SER A 37 25.47 -3.49 -4.84
C SER A 37 25.81 -2.77 -3.52
N ILE A 38 24.79 -2.37 -2.76
CA ILE A 38 24.99 -1.70 -1.46
C ILE A 38 25.62 -2.64 -0.44
N SER A 39 25.20 -3.91 -0.44
CA SER A 39 25.79 -4.94 0.40
C SER A 39 27.29 -5.19 0.09
N CYS A 40 27.75 -4.83 -1.10
CA CYS A 40 29.16 -4.95 -1.50
C CYS A 40 30.03 -3.75 -1.13
N LEU A 41 29.45 -2.61 -0.73
CA LEU A 41 30.21 -1.39 -0.41
C LEU A 41 31.09 -1.57 0.83
N CYS A 42 30.47 -1.78 1.99
CA CYS A 42 31.16 -2.11 3.24
C CYS A 42 30.21 -2.77 4.26
N ARG A 43 30.74 -3.25 5.38
CA ARG A 43 29.96 -3.93 6.44
C ARG A 43 28.87 -3.03 7.04
N ARG A 44 29.18 -1.75 7.26
CA ARG A 44 28.26 -0.76 7.83
C ARG A 44 27.01 -0.58 6.97
N TRP A 45 27.21 -0.25 5.70
CA TRP A 45 26.12 -0.09 4.72
C TRP A 45 25.30 -1.38 4.55
N ARG A 46 25.96 -2.55 4.51
CA ARG A 46 25.27 -3.85 4.47
C ARG A 46 24.35 -4.06 5.68
N SER A 47 24.82 -3.73 6.87
CA SER A 47 24.04 -3.88 8.12
C SER A 47 22.80 -2.99 8.11
N ILE A 48 22.96 -1.72 7.73
CA ILE A 48 21.85 -0.76 7.65
C ILE A 48 20.87 -1.20 6.55
N MET A 49 21.36 -1.60 5.37
CA MET A 49 20.52 -2.08 4.27
C MET A 49 19.71 -3.32 4.67
N LEU A 50 20.30 -4.25 5.43
CA LEU A 50 19.60 -5.42 5.97
C LEU A 50 18.45 -4.99 6.89
N ALA A 51 18.68 -4.06 7.80
CA ALA A 51 17.65 -3.52 8.67
C ALA A 51 16.54 -2.78 7.89
N VAL A 52 16.92 -1.99 6.87
CA VAL A 52 15.98 -1.24 6.02
C VAL A 52 15.03 -2.16 5.28
N LYS A 53 15.54 -3.19 4.59
CA LYS A 53 14.66 -4.10 3.82
C LYS A 53 13.74 -4.93 4.72
N LEU A 54 14.21 -5.30 5.92
CA LEU A 54 13.41 -6.06 6.88
C LEU A 54 12.36 -5.14 7.55
N SER A 55 12.67 -3.86 7.75
CA SER A 55 11.69 -2.91 8.29
C SER A 55 10.65 -2.46 7.25
N ASN A 56 11.00 -2.50 5.96
CA ASN A 56 10.17 -2.02 4.84
C ASN A 56 10.01 -3.12 3.79
N VAL A 57 9.14 -4.08 4.08
CA VAL A 57 8.90 -5.24 3.22
C VAL A 57 8.08 -4.82 2.02
N ILE A 58 8.60 -5.11 0.82
CA ILE A 58 7.90 -4.92 -0.44
C ILE A 58 7.77 -6.27 -1.16
N ILE A 59 6.55 -6.63 -1.55
CA ILE A 59 6.20 -7.88 -2.23
C ILE A 59 5.48 -7.54 -3.54
N HIS A 60 6.22 -7.54 -4.64
CA HIS A 60 5.68 -7.39 -5.99
C HIS A 60 5.40 -8.75 -6.63
N THR A 61 6.37 -9.66 -6.49
CA THR A 61 6.40 -10.99 -7.07
C THR A 61 6.57 -12.06 -6.00
N PRO A 62 6.24 -13.33 -6.28
CA PRO A 62 6.59 -14.43 -5.39
C PRO A 62 8.10 -14.57 -5.13
N ASP A 63 8.94 -14.12 -6.08
CA ASP A 63 10.39 -14.20 -5.96
C ASP A 63 10.92 -13.28 -4.86
N ASP A 64 10.24 -12.17 -4.56
CA ASP A 64 10.62 -11.28 -3.45
C ASP A 64 10.61 -12.03 -2.12
N ILE A 65 9.62 -12.91 -1.92
CA ILE A 65 9.53 -13.71 -0.70
C ILE A 65 10.70 -14.68 -0.60
N LEU A 66 11.09 -15.29 -1.72
CA LEU A 66 12.28 -16.14 -1.78
C LEU A 66 13.54 -15.34 -1.42
N TRP A 67 13.67 -14.11 -1.92
CA TRP A 67 14.77 -13.23 -1.57
C TRP A 67 14.82 -12.91 -0.07
N TYR A 68 13.70 -12.55 0.57
CA TYR A 68 13.68 -12.35 2.03
C TYR A 68 14.12 -13.61 2.77
N THR A 69 13.57 -14.78 2.42
CA THR A 69 13.91 -16.04 3.09
C THR A 69 15.37 -16.45 2.91
N ASN A 70 15.95 -16.24 1.72
CA ASN A 70 17.33 -16.65 1.42
C ASN A 70 18.39 -15.69 1.99
N THR A 71 18.01 -14.43 2.25
CA THR A 71 18.96 -13.40 2.69
C THR A 71 18.97 -13.17 4.20
N SER A 72 18.16 -13.93 4.95
CA SER A 72 18.16 -13.94 6.41
C SER A 72 18.85 -15.20 6.92
N PRO A 73 20.14 -15.11 7.30
CA PRO A 73 21.00 -16.27 7.56
C PRO A 73 20.52 -17.16 8.73
N ASP A 74 19.83 -16.58 9.71
CA ASP A 74 19.44 -17.28 10.95
C ASP A 74 18.27 -18.27 10.80
N LEU A 75 17.56 -18.26 9.67
CA LEU A 75 16.38 -19.13 9.48
C LEU A 75 16.68 -20.44 8.76
N SER A 76 17.92 -20.65 8.32
CA SER A 76 18.36 -21.94 7.79
C SER A 76 18.20 -23.08 8.82
N HIS A 77 18.26 -22.76 10.12
CA HIS A 77 18.09 -23.70 11.22
C HIS A 77 16.63 -23.97 11.61
N ILE A 78 15.68 -23.09 11.27
CA ILE A 78 14.25 -23.24 11.60
C ILE A 78 13.54 -24.17 10.59
N SER A 79 14.18 -24.47 9.45
CA SER A 79 13.57 -25.01 8.23
C SER A 79 13.15 -26.50 8.22
N SER A 80 13.21 -27.27 9.32
CA SER A 80 12.80 -28.69 9.24
C SER A 80 11.95 -29.21 10.40
N GLU A 81 12.15 -28.74 11.64
CA GLU A 81 11.48 -29.36 12.80
C GLU A 81 10.31 -28.53 13.36
N GLN A 82 10.28 -27.22 13.09
CA GLN A 82 9.23 -26.31 13.57
C GLN A 82 8.18 -25.93 12.51
N ALA A 83 8.10 -26.70 11.43
CA ALA A 83 6.95 -26.72 10.54
C ALA A 83 5.66 -26.79 11.39
N SER A 84 5.00 -25.65 11.53
CA SER A 84 3.84 -25.43 12.39
C SER A 84 2.78 -26.53 12.16
N PRO A 85 1.96 -26.88 13.16
CA PRO A 85 0.76 -27.68 12.93
C PRO A 85 -0.15 -27.10 11.82
N LEU A 86 -0.01 -25.83 11.39
CA LEU A 86 -0.62 -25.31 10.16
C LEU A 86 -0.09 -25.97 8.87
N GLU A 87 1.18 -26.38 8.81
CA GLU A 87 1.71 -27.14 7.65
C GLU A 87 1.14 -28.58 7.62
N LYS A 88 0.78 -29.11 8.80
CA LYS A 88 0.19 -30.46 8.97
C LYS A 88 -1.34 -30.46 8.98
N ALA A 89 -1.98 -29.33 9.22
CA ALA A 89 -3.42 -29.16 9.20
C ALA A 89 -3.91 -29.23 7.75
N SER A 90 -4.18 -30.46 7.31
CA SER A 90 -5.06 -30.86 6.21
C SER A 90 -5.46 -29.73 5.26
N PHE A 91 -4.51 -29.29 4.42
CA PHE A 91 -4.88 -28.51 3.24
C PHE A 91 -5.82 -29.38 2.42
N SER A 92 -7.06 -28.92 2.26
CA SER A 92 -8.07 -29.59 1.44
C SER A 92 -7.47 -29.95 0.08
N PRO A 93 -7.73 -31.14 -0.48
CA PRO A 93 -7.19 -31.56 -1.79
C PRO A 93 -7.61 -30.65 -2.96
N MET A 94 -8.47 -29.64 -2.72
CA MET A 94 -8.82 -28.60 -3.68
C MET A 94 -7.70 -27.58 -3.95
N PHE A 95 -6.66 -27.47 -3.12
CA PHE A 95 -5.59 -26.51 -3.34
C PHE A 95 -4.48 -27.06 -4.23
N SER A 96 -4.09 -26.32 -5.27
CA SER A 96 -2.95 -26.71 -6.11
C SER A 96 -1.64 -26.74 -5.30
N ARG A 97 -0.68 -27.60 -5.66
CA ARG A 97 0.66 -27.64 -5.02
C ARG A 97 1.35 -26.27 -5.00
N THR A 98 1.13 -25.47 -6.03
CA THR A 98 1.64 -24.09 -6.13
C THR A 98 1.04 -23.18 -5.05
N HIS A 99 -0.23 -23.40 -4.68
CA HIS A 99 -0.93 -22.65 -3.63
C HIS A 99 -0.35 -22.94 -2.24
N ILE A 100 -0.20 -24.22 -1.89
CA ILE A 100 0.41 -24.64 -0.61
C ILE A 100 1.82 -24.06 -0.50
N ARG A 101 2.65 -24.19 -1.55
CA ARG A 101 4.00 -23.62 -1.56
C ARG A 101 3.99 -22.11 -1.32
N THR A 102 3.04 -21.38 -1.92
CA THR A 102 2.92 -19.93 -1.73
C THR A 102 2.54 -19.58 -0.29
N MET A 103 1.53 -20.23 0.30
CA MET A 103 1.14 -19.98 1.70
C MET A 103 2.26 -20.29 2.69
N LEU A 104 2.93 -21.43 2.52
CA LEU A 104 4.10 -21.79 3.33
C LEU A 104 5.21 -20.73 3.22
N THR A 105 5.35 -20.12 2.05
CA THR A 105 6.35 -19.07 1.80
C THR A 105 5.97 -17.75 2.51
N TYR A 106 4.68 -17.40 2.60
CA TYR A 106 4.21 -16.25 3.41
C TYR A 106 4.36 -16.47 4.92
N VAL A 107 4.03 -17.66 5.43
CA VAL A 107 4.25 -18.00 6.85
C VAL A 107 5.72 -17.87 7.21
N ARG A 108 6.62 -18.31 6.31
CA ARG A 108 8.06 -18.12 6.48
C ARG A 108 8.45 -16.64 6.49
N LEU A 109 7.86 -15.82 5.63
CA LEU A 109 8.16 -14.37 5.62
C LEU A 109 7.91 -13.71 6.97
N ILE A 110 6.80 -14.04 7.63
CA ILE A 110 6.49 -13.52 8.97
C ILE A 110 7.60 -13.86 9.98
N SER A 111 8.05 -15.13 9.98
CA SER A 111 9.15 -15.55 10.86
C SER A 111 10.48 -14.88 10.54
N VAL A 112 10.67 -14.48 9.27
CA VAL A 112 11.89 -13.83 8.79
C VAL A 112 11.92 -12.34 9.15
N VAL A 113 10.75 -11.71 9.29
CA VAL A 113 10.63 -10.27 9.38
C VAL A 113 9.74 -9.81 10.54
N PRO A 114 10.11 -10.12 11.80
CA PRO A 114 9.30 -9.80 12.97
C PRO A 114 9.12 -8.29 13.19
N ASP A 115 10.12 -7.49 12.80
CA ASP A 115 10.15 -6.04 12.99
C ASP A 115 9.67 -5.23 11.77
N CYS A 116 8.88 -5.85 10.89
CA CYS A 116 8.29 -5.18 9.74
C CYS A 116 7.44 -3.97 10.19
N ARG A 117 7.82 -2.76 9.77
CA ARG A 117 7.11 -1.49 10.06
C ARG A 117 6.24 -1.03 8.91
N SER A 118 6.70 -1.28 7.68
CA SER A 118 5.99 -0.97 6.44
C SER A 118 5.89 -2.22 5.58
N LEU A 119 4.69 -2.55 5.14
CA LEU A 119 4.42 -3.65 4.23
C LEU A 119 3.73 -3.13 2.97
N GLU A 120 4.38 -3.29 1.83
CA GLU A 120 3.83 -2.99 0.51
C GLU A 120 3.58 -4.27 -0.27
N VAL A 121 2.35 -4.43 -0.76
CA VAL A 121 1.92 -5.62 -1.48
C VAL A 121 1.30 -5.22 -2.82
N HIS A 122 1.88 -5.72 -3.91
CA HIS A 122 1.29 -5.60 -5.23
C HIS A 122 0.45 -6.82 -5.53
N ILE A 123 -0.85 -6.60 -5.49
CA ILE A 123 -1.84 -7.61 -5.83
C ILE A 123 -1.86 -7.64 -7.38
N GLY A 124 -1.80 -8.83 -7.99
CA GLY A 124 -2.10 -9.10 -9.41
C GLY A 124 -1.40 -8.39 -10.59
N THR A 125 -0.08 -8.20 -10.58
CA THR A 125 0.69 -8.00 -11.84
C THR A 125 0.76 -9.26 -12.71
N TYR A 126 0.49 -10.44 -12.15
CA TYR A 126 0.58 -11.70 -12.90
C TYR A 126 -0.76 -12.09 -13.55
N ARG A 127 -0.73 -12.30 -14.87
CA ARG A 127 -1.82 -12.85 -15.70
C ARG A 127 -2.31 -14.24 -15.28
N ASN A 128 -1.72 -14.85 -14.25
CA ASN A 128 -1.99 -16.21 -13.86
C ASN A 128 -3.19 -16.30 -12.90
N LYS A 129 -4.30 -16.86 -13.39
CA LYS A 129 -5.58 -17.05 -12.67
C LYS A 129 -5.43 -17.81 -11.34
N ALA A 130 -4.32 -18.49 -11.09
CA ALA A 130 -4.07 -19.19 -9.82
C ALA A 130 -3.83 -18.26 -8.61
N LEU A 131 -3.48 -16.98 -8.83
CA LEU A 131 -3.24 -15.99 -7.77
C LEU A 131 -4.49 -15.25 -7.30
N THR A 132 -5.67 -15.64 -7.81
CA THR A 132 -6.98 -15.15 -7.33
C THR A 132 -7.21 -15.48 -5.84
N HIS A 133 -6.39 -16.34 -5.24
CA HIS A 133 -6.40 -16.67 -3.80
C HIS A 133 -5.56 -15.72 -2.90
N LYS A 134 -5.17 -14.52 -3.38
CA LYS A 134 -4.29 -13.57 -2.67
C LYS A 134 -4.91 -12.83 -1.48
N ILE A 135 -6.21 -12.97 -1.19
CA ILE A 135 -6.86 -12.34 -0.03
C ILE A 135 -6.27 -12.84 1.31
N HIS A 136 -5.66 -14.03 1.34
CA HIS A 136 -4.98 -14.52 2.54
C HIS A 136 -3.82 -13.61 3.00
N THR A 137 -3.19 -12.88 2.08
CA THR A 137 -2.15 -11.90 2.46
C THR A 137 -2.67 -10.80 3.36
N LEU A 138 -3.96 -10.47 3.33
CA LEU A 138 -4.58 -9.49 4.23
C LEU A 138 -4.95 -10.11 5.60
N THR A 139 -5.19 -11.42 5.67
CA THR A 139 -5.47 -12.13 6.94
C THR A 139 -4.24 -12.53 7.70
N ASP A 140 -3.09 -12.63 7.03
CA ASP A 140 -1.82 -13.03 7.64
C ASP A 140 -1.03 -11.83 8.20
N VAL A 141 -1.47 -10.60 7.87
CA VAL A 141 -0.92 -9.33 8.40
C VAL A 141 -0.92 -9.20 9.93
N PRO A 142 -1.89 -9.75 10.71
CA PRO A 142 -1.87 -9.69 12.18
C PRO A 142 -0.61 -10.29 12.81
N ALA A 143 0.17 -11.06 12.06
CA ALA A 143 1.39 -11.65 12.55
C ALA A 143 2.60 -10.69 12.61
N PHE A 144 2.46 -9.45 12.13
CA PHE A 144 3.50 -8.41 12.24
C PHE A 144 3.15 -7.42 13.37
N PRO A 145 3.69 -7.61 14.59
CA PRO A 145 3.33 -6.77 15.75
C PRO A 145 3.78 -5.31 15.58
N SER A 146 4.85 -5.07 14.84
CA SER A 146 5.44 -3.75 14.62
C SER A 146 4.86 -3.00 13.41
N LEU A 147 3.89 -3.61 12.70
CA LEU A 147 3.40 -3.07 11.44
C LEU A 147 2.57 -1.81 11.63
N TYR A 148 3.03 -0.72 11.03
CA TYR A 148 2.45 0.61 11.16
C TYR A 148 1.84 1.11 9.85
N HIS A 149 2.47 0.78 8.72
CA HIS A 149 2.05 1.21 7.39
C HIS A 149 1.80 -0.01 6.49
N VAL A 150 0.63 -0.07 5.88
CA VAL A 150 0.32 -1.02 4.81
C VAL A 150 0.06 -0.26 3.52
N SER A 151 0.72 -0.66 2.43
CA SER A 151 0.45 -0.19 1.08
C SER A 151 -0.08 -1.32 0.21
N LEU A 152 -1.25 -1.13 -0.36
CA LEU A 152 -1.91 -2.11 -1.23
C LEU A 152 -1.99 -1.53 -2.64
N HIS A 153 -1.31 -2.18 -3.57
CA HIS A 153 -1.38 -1.85 -4.99
C HIS A 153 -2.35 -2.80 -5.67
N TRP A 154 -3.44 -2.21 -6.17
CA TRP A 154 -4.62 -2.91 -6.62
C TRP A 154 -4.60 -3.12 -8.14
N PRO A 155 -4.63 -4.36 -8.64
CA PRO A 155 -4.61 -4.65 -10.07
C PRO A 155 -6.03 -4.61 -10.65
N ARG A 156 -6.14 -4.54 -11.98
CA ARG A 156 -7.36 -4.68 -12.79
C ARG A 156 -8.19 -5.97 -12.57
N LEU A 157 -7.75 -6.91 -11.72
CA LEU A 157 -8.23 -8.31 -11.72
C LEU A 157 -9.40 -8.61 -10.75
N LEU A 158 -9.83 -7.66 -9.93
CA LEU A 158 -10.85 -7.91 -8.91
C LEU A 158 -12.26 -8.13 -9.47
N ARG A 159 -12.54 -7.73 -10.73
CA ARG A 159 -13.80 -8.03 -11.44
C ARG A 159 -14.29 -9.48 -11.29
N LYS A 160 -13.38 -10.43 -11.11
CA LYS A 160 -13.68 -11.88 -11.13
C LYS A 160 -13.71 -12.54 -9.77
N LEU A 161 -13.29 -11.84 -8.72
CA LEU A 161 -13.41 -12.33 -7.36
C LEU A 161 -14.83 -12.02 -6.89
N SER A 162 -15.71 -13.00 -7.08
CA SER A 162 -17.03 -12.98 -6.47
C SER A 162 -16.86 -12.80 -4.96
N VAL A 163 -17.61 -11.82 -4.43
CA VAL A 163 -17.65 -11.35 -3.04
C VAL A 163 -17.87 -12.43 -1.94
N PRO A 164 -18.45 -13.64 -2.16
CA PRO A 164 -18.80 -14.54 -1.06
C PRO A 164 -17.65 -15.00 -0.16
N HIS A 165 -16.40 -14.94 -0.60
CA HIS A 165 -15.24 -15.39 0.19
C HIS A 165 -14.67 -14.31 1.13
N LEU A 166 -15.16 -13.07 1.02
CA LEU A 166 -14.70 -11.96 1.85
C LEU A 166 -15.46 -11.86 3.19
N ASP A 167 -16.66 -12.44 3.26
CA ASP A 167 -17.46 -12.47 4.48
C ASP A 167 -16.94 -13.50 5.50
N THR A 168 -16.19 -14.51 5.05
CA THR A 168 -15.56 -15.53 5.90
C THR A 168 -14.20 -15.12 6.46
N LEU A 169 -13.76 -13.88 6.23
CA LEU A 169 -12.54 -13.36 6.84
C LEU A 169 -12.83 -12.99 8.30
N ASP A 170 -12.95 -14.00 9.17
CA ASP A 170 -12.92 -13.86 10.63
C ASP A 170 -11.48 -13.55 11.13
N GLY A 171 -10.74 -12.78 10.33
CA GLY A 171 -9.35 -12.45 10.58
C GLY A 171 -9.20 -11.60 11.83
N THR A 172 -8.11 -11.82 12.56
CA THR A 172 -7.74 -10.99 13.71
C THR A 172 -7.54 -9.55 13.25
N ALA A 173 -8.14 -8.58 13.93
CA ALA A 173 -7.97 -7.18 13.59
C ALA A 173 -6.54 -6.70 13.87
N VAL A 174 -5.91 -6.04 12.89
CA VAL A 174 -4.57 -5.45 13.00
C VAL A 174 -4.69 -4.00 13.46
N THR A 175 -4.67 -3.81 14.77
CA THR A 175 -4.89 -2.49 15.38
C THR A 175 -3.65 -1.58 15.38
N THR A 176 -2.48 -2.16 15.09
CA THR A 176 -1.18 -1.47 15.04
C THR A 176 -1.03 -0.61 13.79
N VAL A 177 -1.66 -1.01 12.68
CA VAL A 177 -1.65 -0.27 11.42
C VAL A 177 -2.37 1.08 11.58
N ARG A 178 -1.63 2.16 11.35
CA ARG A 178 -2.12 3.55 11.42
C ARG A 178 -2.20 4.21 10.06
N LYS A 179 -1.33 3.83 9.13
CA LYS A 179 -1.30 4.34 7.77
C LYS A 179 -1.69 3.24 6.80
N LEU A 180 -2.68 3.52 5.96
CA LEU A 180 -3.09 2.65 4.86
C LEU A 180 -2.95 3.42 3.55
N SER A 181 -2.16 2.89 2.62
CA SER A 181 -2.07 3.42 1.26
C SER A 181 -2.79 2.49 0.30
N LEU A 182 -3.71 3.05 -0.47
CA LEU A 182 -4.49 2.34 -1.48
C LEU A 182 -4.14 2.93 -2.85
N HIS A 183 -3.44 2.15 -3.64
CA HIS A 183 -3.01 2.51 -4.98
C HIS A 183 -3.90 1.76 -5.96
N TYR A 184 -4.72 2.48 -6.73
CA TYR A 184 -5.56 1.87 -7.75
C TYR A 184 -5.30 2.57 -9.08
N PRO A 185 -5.21 1.83 -10.20
CA PRO A 185 -5.06 2.43 -11.50
C PRO A 185 -6.33 3.23 -11.83
N ALA A 186 -6.15 4.39 -12.46
CA ALA A 186 -7.24 5.31 -12.78
C ALA A 186 -8.33 4.68 -13.67
N GLU A 187 -7.97 3.64 -14.41
CA GLU A 187 -8.83 2.95 -15.37
C GLU A 187 -9.76 1.91 -14.72
N ASN A 188 -9.61 1.65 -13.41
CA ASN A 188 -10.42 0.66 -12.71
C ASN A 188 -11.80 1.21 -12.31
N ASP A 189 -12.78 0.30 -12.24
CA ASP A 189 -14.12 0.62 -11.78
C ASP A 189 -14.09 0.98 -10.28
N VAL A 190 -14.43 2.24 -9.97
CA VAL A 190 -14.55 2.76 -8.59
C VAL A 190 -15.43 1.87 -7.71
N ARG A 191 -16.38 1.12 -8.29
CA ARG A 191 -17.23 0.18 -7.55
C ARG A 191 -16.42 -0.90 -6.81
N GLU A 192 -15.37 -1.44 -7.43
CA GLU A 192 -14.53 -2.50 -6.83
C GLU A 192 -13.82 -2.02 -5.58
N PHE A 193 -13.31 -0.79 -5.63
CA PHE A 193 -12.70 -0.15 -4.47
C PHE A 193 -13.70 -0.06 -3.30
N VAL A 194 -14.93 0.39 -3.58
CA VAL A 194 -15.97 0.53 -2.55
C VAL A 194 -16.32 -0.81 -1.90
N TYR A 195 -16.34 -1.90 -2.67
CA TYR A 195 -16.60 -3.24 -2.13
C TYR A 195 -15.52 -3.73 -1.16
N CYS A 196 -14.29 -3.25 -1.27
CA CYS A 196 -13.19 -3.67 -0.39
C CYS A 196 -13.14 -2.91 0.93
N LEU A 197 -13.72 -1.70 0.99
CA LEU A 197 -13.68 -0.85 2.19
C LEU A 197 -14.24 -1.51 3.46
N PRO A 198 -15.39 -2.24 3.43
CA PRO A 198 -15.86 -2.97 4.61
C PRO A 198 -14.81 -3.95 5.14
N ILE A 199 -14.15 -4.71 4.27
CA ILE A 199 -13.11 -5.68 4.69
C ILE A 199 -11.91 -4.95 5.27
N LEU A 200 -11.38 -3.95 4.55
CA LEU A 200 -10.22 -3.19 5.00
C LEU A 200 -10.47 -2.49 6.33
N SER A 201 -11.69 -2.02 6.59
CA SER A 201 -12.04 -1.42 7.88
C SER A 201 -12.11 -2.42 9.04
N ARG A 202 -12.51 -3.67 8.76
CA ARG A 202 -12.50 -4.76 9.75
C ARG A 202 -11.08 -5.24 10.06
N VAL A 203 -10.25 -5.37 9.03
CA VAL A 203 -8.86 -5.82 9.15
C VAL A 203 -7.98 -4.73 9.78
N TYR A 204 -8.16 -3.46 9.39
CA TYR A 204 -7.35 -2.33 9.86
C TYR A 204 -8.18 -1.25 10.57
N PRO A 205 -8.84 -1.56 11.70
CA PRO A 205 -9.70 -0.61 12.40
C PRO A 205 -8.91 0.52 13.09
N GLY A 206 -7.57 0.38 13.18
CA GLY A 206 -6.65 1.33 13.78
C GLY A 206 -6.25 2.51 12.90
N VAL A 207 -6.65 2.51 11.61
CA VAL A 207 -6.20 3.48 10.60
C VAL A 207 -6.59 4.91 10.97
N THR A 208 -5.58 5.77 11.02
CA THR A 208 -5.70 7.22 11.26
C THR A 208 -5.32 8.03 10.03
N THR A 209 -4.51 7.47 9.12
CA THR A 209 -4.07 8.13 7.88
C THR A 209 -4.37 7.23 6.69
N LEU A 210 -5.14 7.73 5.73
CA LEU A 210 -5.47 7.04 4.49
C LEU A 210 -4.86 7.78 3.29
N TYR A 211 -4.00 7.11 2.55
CA TYR A 211 -3.43 7.60 1.30
C TYR A 211 -4.17 6.96 0.13
N LEU A 212 -4.62 7.77 -0.83
CA LEU A 212 -5.40 7.33 -1.98
C LEU A 212 -4.73 7.84 -3.24
N ARG A 213 -4.32 6.94 -4.13
CA ARG A 213 -3.79 7.29 -5.44
C ARG A 213 -4.84 7.02 -6.51
N GLY A 214 -5.41 8.09 -7.07
CA GLY A 214 -6.43 8.06 -8.13
C GLY A 214 -7.74 8.81 -7.81
N PRO A 215 -8.79 8.67 -8.63
CA PRO A 215 -10.12 9.25 -8.38
C PRO A 215 -11.00 8.39 -7.47
N VAL A 216 -11.27 8.82 -6.23
CA VAL A 216 -12.20 8.12 -5.32
C VAL A 216 -13.13 9.12 -4.66
N ALA A 217 -14.44 8.85 -4.72
CA ALA A 217 -15.42 9.62 -3.98
C ALA A 217 -15.26 9.38 -2.47
N LEU A 218 -14.76 10.38 -1.74
CA LEU A 218 -14.59 10.37 -0.28
C LEU A 218 -15.90 10.04 0.46
N THR A 219 -17.06 10.34 -0.09
CA THR A 219 -18.36 9.92 0.47
C THR A 219 -18.48 8.41 0.63
N ASN A 220 -17.79 7.63 -0.21
CA ASN A 220 -17.78 6.17 -0.15
C ASN A 220 -16.85 5.63 0.93
N ILE A 221 -15.87 6.41 1.39
CA ILE A 221 -14.97 6.04 2.48
C ILE A 221 -15.60 6.35 3.84
N ALA A 222 -16.49 7.34 3.84
CA ALA A 222 -17.09 7.85 5.05
C ALA A 222 -17.95 6.78 5.74
N GLY A 223 -17.56 6.42 6.97
CA GLY A 223 -18.23 5.40 7.78
C GLY A 223 -17.42 4.12 7.97
N TYR A 224 -16.41 3.87 7.13
CA TYR A 224 -15.56 2.67 7.26
C TYR A 224 -14.42 2.86 8.27
N PHE A 225 -13.78 4.03 8.30
CA PHE A 225 -12.65 4.28 9.19
C PHE A 225 -13.00 5.31 10.27
N PRO A 226 -13.54 4.90 11.44
CA PRO A 226 -14.03 5.82 12.46
C PRO A 226 -12.92 6.66 13.11
N LYS A 227 -11.66 6.18 13.08
CA LYS A 227 -10.48 6.86 13.64
C LYS A 227 -9.72 7.68 12.60
N LEU A 228 -10.23 7.80 11.38
CA LEU A 228 -9.54 8.49 10.30
C LEU A 228 -9.40 9.98 10.58
N GLN A 229 -8.16 10.45 10.70
CA GLN A 229 -7.79 11.83 11.01
C GLN A 229 -7.20 12.56 9.80
N THR A 230 -6.47 11.84 8.94
CA THR A 230 -5.79 12.40 7.78
C THR A 230 -6.14 11.62 6.52
N ILE A 231 -6.47 12.35 5.45
CA ILE A 231 -6.58 11.79 4.10
C ILE A 231 -5.52 12.45 3.23
N ILE A 232 -4.76 11.65 2.50
CA ILE A 232 -3.81 12.12 1.49
C ILE A 232 -4.36 11.69 0.14
N LEU A 233 -4.66 12.67 -0.71
CA LEU A 233 -5.14 12.50 -2.07
C LEU A 233 -3.98 12.72 -3.00
N ASP A 234 -3.60 11.68 -3.71
CA ASP A 234 -2.59 11.73 -4.75
C ASP A 234 -3.28 11.61 -6.10
N THR A 235 -3.50 12.76 -6.74
CA THR A 235 -4.10 12.82 -8.06
C THR A 235 -3.12 13.46 -9.03
N PRO A 236 -2.67 12.72 -10.06
CA PRO A 236 -1.76 13.27 -11.06
C PRO A 236 -2.41 14.46 -11.77
N PRO A 237 -1.61 15.39 -12.34
CA PRO A 237 -2.10 16.57 -13.04
C PRO A 237 -3.14 16.25 -14.12
N LEU A 238 -4.11 17.15 -14.31
CA LEU A 238 -5.23 17.01 -15.25
C LEU A 238 -4.80 16.74 -16.69
N ASP A 239 -3.61 17.17 -17.12
CA ASP A 239 -3.11 16.93 -18.48
C ASP A 239 -2.92 15.42 -18.76
N VAL A 240 -2.60 14.64 -17.73
CA VAL A 240 -2.54 13.17 -17.80
C VAL A 240 -3.96 12.58 -17.88
N ALA A 241 -4.91 13.14 -17.14
CA ALA A 241 -6.30 12.69 -17.15
C ALA A 241 -7.00 12.97 -18.49
N ASN A 242 -6.77 14.15 -19.08
CA ASN A 242 -7.31 14.52 -20.39
C ASN A 242 -6.73 13.66 -21.51
N SER A 243 -5.47 13.22 -21.39
CA SER A 243 -4.86 12.28 -22.34
C SER A 243 -5.51 10.89 -22.27
N ILE A 244 -5.86 10.42 -21.06
CA ILE A 244 -6.60 9.16 -20.86
C ILE A 244 -8.04 9.28 -21.37
N GLU A 245 -8.71 10.42 -21.16
CA GLU A 245 -10.07 10.66 -21.68
C GLU A 245 -10.08 10.77 -23.21
N ALA A 246 -9.07 11.41 -23.81
CA ALA A 246 -8.89 11.49 -25.26
C ALA A 246 -8.62 10.11 -25.89
N GLU A 247 -7.85 9.24 -25.23
CA GLU A 247 -7.62 7.86 -25.68
C GLU A 247 -8.88 6.97 -25.53
N MET A 248 -9.76 7.26 -24.56
CA MET A 248 -11.01 6.51 -24.34
C MET A 248 -12.18 6.92 -25.24
N GLY A 249 -11.99 7.89 -26.14
CA GLY A 249 -12.82 8.07 -27.34
C GLY A 249 -14.30 8.37 -27.11
N SER A 250 -14.68 9.09 -26.04
CA SER A 250 -16.10 9.41 -25.81
C SER A 250 -16.36 10.84 -25.33
N VAL A 251 -17.22 11.52 -26.11
CA VAL A 251 -18.09 12.67 -25.80
C VAL A 251 -17.47 14.06 -25.88
N GLU A 252 -18.18 14.93 -26.61
CA GLU A 252 -17.87 16.34 -26.86
C GLU A 252 -17.67 17.17 -25.57
N PRO A 253 -16.68 18.08 -25.55
CA PRO A 253 -16.30 18.87 -24.37
C PRO A 253 -17.22 20.08 -24.22
N SER A 254 -18.46 19.89 -23.77
CA SER A 254 -19.38 21.02 -23.52
C SER A 254 -19.31 21.58 -22.09
N GLN A 255 -18.59 20.93 -21.18
CA GLN A 255 -18.25 21.49 -19.86
C GLN A 255 -16.80 21.16 -19.52
N PRO A 256 -15.99 22.13 -19.06
CA PRO A 256 -14.67 21.83 -18.53
C PRO A 256 -14.87 20.86 -17.36
N PRO A 257 -14.20 19.70 -17.35
CA PRO A 257 -14.32 18.76 -16.24
C PRO A 257 -13.92 19.52 -14.97
N SER A 258 -14.90 19.83 -14.12
CA SER A 258 -14.60 20.39 -12.81
C SER A 258 -13.66 19.40 -12.12
N PRO A 259 -12.53 19.84 -11.54
CA PRO A 259 -11.52 18.94 -11.01
C PRO A 259 -12.21 17.96 -10.04
N SER A 260 -12.28 16.69 -10.43
CA SER A 260 -13.11 15.64 -9.79
C SER A 260 -12.87 15.54 -8.27
N VAL A 261 -11.65 15.88 -7.86
CA VAL A 261 -11.19 16.00 -6.49
C VAL A 261 -11.97 17.04 -5.67
N LEU A 262 -12.20 18.24 -6.22
CA LEU A 262 -12.84 19.34 -5.49
C LEU A 262 -14.30 19.05 -5.19
N TRP A 263 -15.00 18.46 -6.16
CA TRP A 263 -16.38 18.01 -5.98
C TRP A 263 -16.46 16.93 -4.91
N THR A 264 -15.53 15.99 -4.95
CA THR A 264 -15.44 14.89 -4.00
C THR A 264 -15.24 15.36 -2.56
N ILE A 265 -14.28 16.27 -2.32
CA ILE A 265 -14.03 16.83 -0.98
C ILE A 265 -15.28 17.59 -0.50
N THR A 266 -15.83 18.46 -1.34
CA THR A 266 -17.01 19.26 -1.00
C THR A 266 -18.21 18.38 -0.66
N ALA A 267 -18.48 17.34 -1.46
CA ALA A 267 -19.55 16.38 -1.23
C ALA A 267 -19.34 15.64 0.09
N ALA A 268 -18.13 15.15 0.35
CA ALA A 268 -17.79 14.48 1.61
C ALA A 268 -18.03 15.37 2.84
N MET A 269 -17.61 16.63 2.78
CA MET A 269 -17.80 17.58 3.88
C MET A 269 -19.29 17.82 4.17
N LYS A 270 -20.12 17.95 3.13
CA LYS A 270 -21.58 18.12 3.29
C LYS A 270 -22.25 16.93 3.99
N THR A 271 -21.72 15.71 3.83
CA THR A 271 -22.32 14.53 4.48
C THR A 271 -22.12 14.48 6.00
N ARG A 272 -21.16 15.24 6.56
CA ARG A 272 -20.79 15.21 8.00
C ARG A 272 -20.46 13.82 8.55
N LYS A 273 -20.14 12.86 7.68
CA LYS A 273 -19.81 11.48 8.07
C LYS A 273 -18.39 11.35 8.64
N PHE A 274 -17.48 12.27 8.28
CA PHE A 274 -16.10 12.30 8.75
C PHE A 274 -15.95 13.04 10.09
N ARG A 275 -16.36 12.41 11.20
CA ARG A 275 -16.33 13.06 12.53
C ARG A 275 -14.92 13.30 13.07
N ALA A 276 -14.01 12.37 12.83
CA ALA A 276 -12.63 12.40 13.34
C ALA A 276 -11.63 13.07 12.39
N LEU A 277 -12.04 13.37 11.16
CA LEU A 277 -11.14 13.95 10.16
C LEU A 277 -10.72 15.35 10.59
N ARG A 278 -9.42 15.62 10.47
CA ARG A 278 -8.80 16.90 10.82
C ARG A 278 -7.99 17.48 9.68
N ARG A 279 -7.53 16.63 8.75
CA ARG A 279 -6.60 17.05 7.69
C ARG A 279 -6.87 16.34 6.37
N ILE A 280 -6.83 17.09 5.29
CA ILE A 280 -6.79 16.58 3.91
C ILE A 280 -5.55 17.20 3.26
N VAL A 281 -4.69 16.35 2.70
CA VAL A 281 -3.51 16.77 1.95
C VAL A 281 -3.73 16.37 0.50
N HIS A 282 -3.66 17.32 -0.42
CA HIS A 282 -3.71 17.08 -1.85
C HIS A 282 -2.29 17.18 -2.43
N LEU A 283 -1.81 16.08 -3.00
CA LEU A 283 -0.58 16.00 -3.77
C LEU A 283 -0.93 16.24 -5.24
N GLY A 284 -0.33 17.26 -5.84
CA GLY A 284 -0.62 17.71 -7.20
C GLY A 284 0.58 18.38 -7.86
N GLY A 285 0.35 19.03 -9.00
CA GLY A 285 1.39 19.77 -9.74
C GLY A 285 1.81 21.07 -9.06
N ALA A 286 2.50 21.94 -9.80
CA ALA A 286 3.02 23.20 -9.27
C ALA A 286 1.96 24.23 -8.83
N GLN A 287 0.70 24.09 -9.27
CA GLN A 287 -0.37 25.07 -9.02
C GLN A 287 -1.60 24.43 -8.38
N GLU A 288 -2.27 25.21 -7.52
CA GLU A 288 -3.54 24.81 -6.92
C GLU A 288 -4.62 24.61 -8.00
N PRO A 289 -5.48 23.58 -7.89
CA PRO A 289 -6.54 23.35 -8.86
C PRO A 289 -7.60 24.45 -8.81
N GLY A 290 -8.17 24.80 -9.96
CA GLY A 290 -9.21 25.84 -10.05
C GLY A 290 -10.41 25.53 -9.13
N GLY A 291 -10.75 26.45 -8.23
CA GLY A 291 -11.81 26.26 -7.22
C GLY A 291 -11.32 25.87 -5.83
N TRP A 292 -9.99 25.73 -5.63
CA TRP A 292 -9.37 25.40 -4.36
C TRP A 292 -9.79 26.28 -3.18
N THR A 293 -9.92 27.60 -3.38
CA THR A 293 -10.37 28.54 -2.34
C THR A 293 -11.74 28.17 -1.77
N ARG A 294 -12.69 27.77 -2.63
CA ARG A 294 -14.05 27.38 -2.19
C ARG A 294 -14.02 26.09 -1.38
N VAL A 295 -13.21 25.12 -1.79
CA VAL A 295 -13.06 23.84 -1.06
C VAL A 295 -12.33 24.04 0.26
N THR A 296 -11.32 24.92 0.29
CA THR A 296 -10.63 25.33 1.52
C THR A 296 -11.60 25.96 2.52
N GLN A 297 -12.45 26.88 2.06
CA GLN A 297 -13.48 27.49 2.90
C GLN A 297 -14.48 26.46 3.42
N ALA A 298 -14.92 25.53 2.55
CA ALA A 298 -15.79 24.43 2.96
C ALA A 298 -15.12 23.57 4.04
N CYS A 299 -13.88 23.10 3.84
CA CYS A 299 -13.15 22.30 4.83
C CYS A 299 -13.01 23.05 6.17
N ARG A 300 -12.65 24.34 6.12
CA ARG A 300 -12.54 25.19 7.31
C ARG A 300 -13.85 25.29 8.10
N ALA A 301 -14.99 25.41 7.40
CA ALA A 301 -16.30 25.43 8.06
C ALA A 301 -16.63 24.13 8.84
N TYR A 302 -15.95 23.03 8.51
CA TYR A 302 -16.05 21.74 9.21
C TYR A 302 -14.85 21.43 10.11
N GLY A 303 -13.94 22.38 10.34
CA GLY A 303 -12.75 22.17 11.17
C GLY A 303 -11.71 21.22 10.56
N VAL A 304 -11.69 21.10 9.23
CA VAL A 304 -10.71 20.29 8.49
C VAL A 304 -9.70 21.20 7.80
N THR A 305 -8.42 20.98 8.07
CA THR A 305 -7.32 21.68 7.37
C THR A 305 -7.13 21.06 5.99
N LEU A 306 -7.18 21.89 4.95
CA LEU A 306 -6.88 21.48 3.58
C LEU A 306 -5.50 22.02 3.19
N GLU A 307 -4.60 21.14 2.77
CA GLU A 307 -3.24 21.46 2.34
C GLU A 307 -3.02 21.06 0.89
N PHE A 308 -2.32 21.90 0.14
CA PHE A 308 -1.82 21.58 -1.18
C PHE A 308 -0.31 21.38 -1.12
N LYS A 309 0.20 20.33 -1.75
CA LYS A 309 1.65 20.08 -1.88
C LYS A 309 1.97 19.77 -3.34
N ALA A 310 2.91 20.54 -3.90
CA ALA A 310 3.47 20.26 -5.20
C ALA A 310 4.44 19.08 -5.09
N THR A 311 4.11 17.99 -5.79
CA THR A 311 4.93 16.76 -5.85
C THR A 311 5.34 16.39 -7.27
N TYR A 312 4.70 16.98 -8.28
CA TYR A 312 4.93 16.74 -9.70
C TYR A 312 5.45 17.99 -10.40
#